data_AF-A3MX53-F1
#
_entry.id   AF-A3MX53-F1
#
_cell.length_a   1.000
_cell.length_b   1.000
_cell.length_c   1.000
_cell.angle_alpha   90.00
_cell.angle_beta   90.00
_cell.angle_gamma   90.00
#
_symmetry.space_group_name_H-M   'P 1'
#
loop_
_entity.id
_entity.type
_entity.pdbx_description
1 polymer ?
#
loop_
_entity_poly.entity_id
_entity_poly.type
_entity_poly.pdbx_seq_one_letter_code
_entity_poly.pdbx_strand_id
1 'polypeptide(L)'
;MQLEAVGAQEVVVGIVAEAFVKFVTRLCECEKLKKLHERDFELAKVAEEVTKALSDGREGTFGPVTIKVQKKFLGRREVKVWLYGNEVDPNTLLAELSKAKSRAAWLLSDCSDHALIEVLYPYEDRYLIEVAQRNMEEIKSLCTGATPKIDFGEAPAHVVEGVMKGVEAYLSRHAGA
;
A
#
# COMPACT_ATOMS: atom_id res chain seq x y z
N MET A 1 -32.26 5.29 36.15
CA MET A 1 -31.41 5.31 34.94
C MET A 1 -30.23 6.20 35.28
N GLN A 2 -29.17 5.62 35.84
CA GLN A 2 -27.96 6.35 36.20
C GLN A 2 -27.17 6.55 34.91
N LEU A 3 -27.07 7.80 34.45
CA LEU A 3 -26.00 8.20 33.54
C LEU A 3 -24.71 8.09 34.37
N GLU A 4 -23.99 6.99 34.24
CA GLU A 4 -22.64 6.88 34.77
C GLU A 4 -21.83 8.03 34.17
N ALA A 5 -21.22 8.83 35.04
CA ALA A 5 -20.30 9.87 34.61
C ALA A 5 -19.09 9.16 33.98
N VAL A 6 -19.11 9.02 32.65
CA VAL A 6 -17.96 8.55 31.87
C VAL A 6 -16.77 9.43 32.28
N GLY A 7 -15.78 8.85 32.93
CA GLY A 7 -14.62 9.58 33.40
C GLY A 7 -13.89 10.22 32.21
N ALA A 8 -13.31 11.41 32.40
CA ALA A 8 -12.55 12.09 31.34
C ALA A 8 -11.47 11.17 30.71
N GLN A 9 -10.89 10.29 31.53
CA GLN A 9 -9.95 9.25 31.10
C GLN A 9 -10.56 8.29 30.06
N GLU A 10 -11.78 7.81 30.30
CA GLU A 10 -12.46 6.85 29.43
C GLU A 10 -12.83 7.49 28.08
N VAL A 11 -13.17 8.78 28.09
CA VAL A 11 -13.38 9.56 26.86
C VAL A 11 -12.10 9.64 26.04
N VAL A 12 -10.97 9.99 26.66
CA VAL A 12 -9.67 10.10 25.97
C VAL A 12 -9.23 8.75 25.40
N VAL A 13 -9.33 7.67 26.18
CA VAL A 13 -9.06 6.29 25.72
C VAL A 13 -9.95 5.93 24.53
N GLY A 14 -11.23 6.30 24.56
CA GLY A 14 -12.16 6.09 23.45
C GLY A 14 -11.76 6.83 22.17
N ILE A 15 -11.31 8.08 22.28
CA ILE A 15 -10.83 8.89 21.16
C ILE A 15 -9.58 8.26 20.53
N VAL A 16 -8.61 7.84 21.35
CA VAL A 16 -7.39 7.16 20.87
C VAL A 16 -7.75 5.84 20.18
N ALA A 17 -8.66 5.05 20.76
CA ALA A 17 -9.10 3.80 20.15
C ALA A 17 -9.75 4.01 18.78
N GLU A 18 -10.61 5.02 18.64
CA GLU A 18 -11.22 5.37 17.36
C GLU A 18 -10.17 5.82 16.34
N ALA A 19 -9.23 6.68 16.74
CA ALA A 19 -8.13 7.14 15.92
C ALA A 19 -7.31 5.96 15.38
N PHE A 20 -6.94 5.04 16.27
CA PHE A 20 -6.16 3.86 15.91
C PHE A 20 -6.92 2.94 14.95
N VAL A 21 -8.22 2.73 15.15
CA VAL A 21 -9.05 1.95 14.22
C VAL A 21 -9.07 2.59 12.83
N LYS A 22 -9.21 3.92 12.72
CA LYS A 22 -9.17 4.61 11.42
C LYS A 22 -7.84 4.45 10.72
N PHE A 23 -6.74 4.60 11.46
CA PHE A 23 -5.38 4.37 10.96
C PHE A 23 -5.21 2.95 10.42
N VAL A 24 -5.57 1.92 11.22
CA VAL A 24 -5.44 0.51 10.80
C VAL A 24 -6.34 0.21 9.60
N THR A 25 -7.56 0.75 9.57
CA THR A 25 -8.46 0.57 8.42
C THR A 25 -7.82 1.09 7.14
N ARG A 26 -7.25 2.31 7.18
CA ARG A 26 -6.57 2.91 6.04
C ARG A 26 -5.31 2.12 5.62
N LEU A 27 -4.51 1.68 6.60
CA LEU A 27 -3.35 0.82 6.37
C LEU A 27 -3.74 -0.45 5.61
N CYS A 28 -4.78 -1.15 6.07
CA CYS A 28 -5.19 -2.42 5.47
C CYS A 28 -5.86 -2.26 4.11
N GLU A 29 -6.59 -1.17 3.87
CA GLU A 29 -7.05 -0.79 2.53
C GLU A 29 -5.88 -0.61 1.56
N CYS A 30 -4.84 0.10 2.00
CA CYS A 30 -3.62 0.29 1.22
C CYS A 30 -2.90 -1.02 0.90
N GLU A 31 -2.77 -1.94 1.87
CA GLU A 31 -2.20 -3.27 1.62
C GLU A 31 -3.03 -4.08 0.63
N LYS A 32 -4.37 -3.98 0.69
CA LYS A 32 -5.26 -4.62 -0.28
C LYS A 32 -5.10 -4.03 -1.68
N LEU A 33 -5.01 -2.71 -1.81
CA LEU A 33 -4.80 -2.03 -3.09
C LEU A 33 -3.43 -2.38 -3.69
N LYS A 34 -2.37 -2.42 -2.89
CA LYS A 34 -1.04 -2.83 -3.33
C LYS A 34 -1.06 -4.25 -3.91
N LYS A 35 -1.74 -5.19 -3.25
CA LYS A 35 -1.92 -6.57 -3.75
C LYS A 35 -2.73 -6.63 -5.03
N LEU A 36 -3.84 -5.88 -5.11
CA LEU A 36 -4.69 -5.83 -6.31
C LEU A 36 -3.92 -5.32 -7.54
N HIS A 37 -3.01 -4.38 -7.34
CA HIS A 37 -2.23 -3.71 -8.38
C HIS A 37 -0.80 -4.25 -8.53
N GLU A 38 -0.50 -5.45 -8.03
CA GLU A 38 0.85 -6.05 -8.08
C GLU A 38 1.45 -6.06 -9.50
N ARG A 39 0.62 -6.37 -10.52
CA ARG A 39 1.00 -6.33 -11.93
C ARG A 39 1.42 -4.94 -12.43
N ASP A 40 0.79 -3.89 -11.92
CA ASP A 40 1.16 -2.52 -12.27
C ASP A 40 2.53 -2.18 -11.67
N PHE A 41 2.84 -2.67 -10.46
CA PHE A 41 4.16 -2.52 -9.85
C PHE A 41 5.25 -3.28 -10.61
N GLU A 42 4.99 -4.51 -11.05
CA GLU A 42 5.92 -5.27 -11.88
C GLU A 42 6.23 -4.56 -13.19
N LEU A 43 5.20 -4.05 -13.87
CA LEU A 43 5.36 -3.31 -15.12
C LEU A 43 6.09 -1.98 -14.90
N ALA A 44 5.77 -1.24 -13.85
CA ALA A 44 6.41 0.03 -13.55
C ALA A 44 7.92 -0.11 -13.34
N LYS A 45 8.38 -1.19 -12.69
CA LYS A 45 9.81 -1.48 -12.46
C LYS A 45 10.60 -1.64 -13.76
N VAL A 46 10.01 -2.23 -14.79
CA VAL A 46 10.68 -2.52 -16.06
C VAL A 46 10.42 -1.47 -17.15
N ALA A 47 9.54 -0.49 -16.88
CA ALA A 47 9.02 0.41 -17.91
C ALA A 47 10.09 1.23 -18.64
N GLU A 48 11.09 1.73 -17.91
CA GLU A 48 12.17 2.54 -18.51
C GLU A 48 13.11 1.69 -19.37
N GLU A 49 13.45 0.50 -18.88
CA GLU A 49 14.31 -0.43 -19.61
C GLU A 49 13.62 -0.92 -20.89
N VAL A 50 12.33 -1.26 -20.81
CA VAL A 50 11.52 -1.69 -21.96
C VAL A 50 11.37 -0.57 -22.98
N THR A 51 11.09 0.66 -22.53
CA THR A 51 10.98 1.83 -23.44
C THR A 51 12.29 2.05 -24.18
N LYS A 52 13.42 1.97 -23.48
CA LYS A 52 14.75 2.08 -24.09
C LYS A 52 15.03 0.94 -25.07
N ALA A 53 14.72 -0.30 -24.69
CA ALA A 53 14.91 -1.46 -25.57
C ALA A 53 14.08 -1.37 -26.86
N LEU A 54 12.85 -0.86 -26.77
CA LEU A 54 12.01 -0.58 -27.95
C LEU A 54 12.64 0.48 -28.87
N SER A 55 13.12 1.59 -28.31
CA SER A 55 13.76 2.66 -29.07
C SER A 55 15.05 2.20 -29.75
N ASP A 56 15.86 1.40 -29.06
CA ASP A 56 17.13 0.88 -29.56
C ASP A 56 16.95 -0.30 -30.53
N GLY A 57 15.73 -0.86 -30.63
CA GLY A 57 15.46 -2.09 -31.37
C GLY A 57 16.24 -3.28 -30.80
N ARG A 58 16.36 -3.35 -29.47
CA ARG A 58 17.07 -4.38 -28.72
C ARG A 58 16.10 -5.47 -28.29
N GLU A 59 16.45 -6.71 -28.61
CA GLU A 59 15.73 -7.88 -28.12
C GLU A 59 16.03 -8.13 -26.64
N GLY A 60 15.06 -8.67 -25.91
CA GLY A 60 15.24 -8.99 -24.50
C GLY A 60 13.96 -9.43 -23.80
N THR A 61 14.12 -9.99 -22.61
CA THR A 61 13.02 -10.33 -21.70
C THR A 61 13.19 -9.49 -20.43
N PHE A 62 12.17 -8.71 -20.11
CA PHE A 62 12.14 -7.72 -19.03
C PHE A 62 10.93 -8.00 -18.16
N GLY A 63 11.07 -8.94 -17.22
CA GLY A 63 9.97 -9.42 -16.39
C GLY A 63 8.77 -9.88 -17.24
N PRO A 64 7.60 -9.24 -17.13
CA PRO A 64 6.40 -9.64 -17.88
C PRO A 64 6.43 -9.25 -19.37
N VAL A 65 7.45 -8.51 -19.83
CA VAL A 65 7.56 -8.02 -21.22
C VAL A 65 8.67 -8.76 -21.97
N THR A 66 8.39 -9.24 -23.18
CA THR A 66 9.39 -9.80 -24.09
C THR A 66 9.39 -9.02 -25.41
N ILE A 67 10.57 -8.65 -25.90
CA ILE A 67 10.76 -7.95 -27.18
C ILE A 67 11.58 -8.84 -28.10
N LYS A 68 11.10 -9.09 -29.32
CA LYS A 68 11.84 -9.75 -30.40
C LYS A 68 11.83 -8.89 -31.66
N VAL A 69 12.91 -8.93 -32.43
CA VAL A 69 13.12 -8.14 -33.64
C VAL A 69 13.27 -9.09 -34.82
N GLN A 70 12.20 -9.22 -35.60
CA GLN A 70 12.24 -9.99 -36.84
C GLN A 70 12.71 -9.09 -37.99
N LYS A 71 13.74 -9.52 -38.73
CA LYS A 71 14.12 -8.87 -39.98
C LYS A 71 13.15 -9.32 -41.08
N LYS A 72 12.43 -8.38 -41.70
CA LYS A 72 11.64 -8.65 -42.90
C LYS A 72 12.48 -8.54 -44.16
N PHE A 73 12.00 -9.20 -45.22
CA PHE A 73 12.45 -8.95 -46.58
C PHE A 73 12.29 -7.45 -46.90
N LEU A 74 13.31 -6.84 -47.51
CA LEU A 74 13.52 -5.38 -47.73
C LEU A 74 14.24 -4.60 -46.62
N GLY A 75 14.85 -5.28 -45.63
CA GLY A 75 15.69 -4.61 -44.62
C GLY A 75 14.92 -3.82 -43.55
N ARG A 76 13.58 -3.86 -43.60
CA ARG A 76 12.73 -3.33 -42.52
C ARG A 76 12.78 -4.27 -41.31
N ARG A 77 13.01 -3.70 -40.13
CA ARG A 77 12.92 -4.41 -38.85
C ARG A 77 11.48 -4.37 -38.37
N GLU A 78 10.91 -5.53 -38.06
CA GLU A 78 9.62 -5.63 -37.38
C GLU A 78 9.89 -5.98 -35.91
N VAL A 79 9.36 -5.18 -35.00
CA VAL A 79 9.44 -5.44 -33.56
C VAL A 79 8.15 -6.12 -33.14
N LYS A 80 8.28 -7.31 -32.57
CA LYS A 80 7.18 -8.03 -31.93
C LYS A 80 7.35 -7.95 -30.42
N VAL A 81 6.27 -7.66 -29.72
CA VAL A 81 6.29 -7.57 -28.27
C VAL A 81 5.22 -8.46 -27.65
N TRP A 82 5.57 -9.05 -26.52
CA TRP A 82 4.66 -9.85 -25.71
C TRP A 82 4.56 -9.24 -24.32
N LEU A 83 3.33 -9.09 -23.84
CA LEU A 83 2.99 -8.64 -22.50
C LEU A 83 2.23 -9.75 -21.80
N TYR A 84 2.79 -10.29 -20.71
CA TYR A 84 2.26 -11.47 -20.02
C TYR A 84 1.98 -12.65 -20.96
N GLY A 85 2.88 -12.87 -21.92
CA GLY A 85 2.76 -13.95 -22.92
C GLY A 85 1.81 -13.67 -24.09
N ASN A 86 1.09 -12.55 -24.10
CA ASN A 86 0.21 -12.17 -25.20
C ASN A 86 0.92 -11.22 -26.16
N GLU A 87 0.91 -11.50 -27.47
CA GLU A 87 1.46 -10.59 -28.48
C GLU A 87 0.60 -9.32 -28.52
N VAL A 88 1.23 -8.16 -28.37
CA VAL A 88 0.59 -6.85 -28.41
C VAL A 88 1.36 -5.95 -29.38
N ASP A 89 0.74 -4.85 -29.82
CA ASP A 89 1.48 -3.85 -30.59
C ASP A 89 2.34 -2.95 -29.66
N PRO A 90 3.46 -2.39 -30.17
CA PRO A 90 4.33 -1.55 -29.36
C PRO A 90 3.66 -0.33 -28.73
N ASN A 91 2.64 0.27 -29.38
CA ASN A 91 1.97 1.45 -28.84
C ASN A 91 1.07 1.08 -27.65
N THR A 92 0.36 -0.04 -27.74
CA THR A 92 -0.41 -0.60 -26.62
C THR A 92 0.49 -0.92 -25.43
N LEU A 93 1.66 -1.53 -25.68
CA LEU A 93 2.64 -1.78 -24.62
C LEU A 93 3.07 -0.47 -23.94
N LEU A 94 3.46 0.55 -24.69
CA LEU A 94 3.85 1.85 -24.14
C LEU A 94 2.71 2.52 -23.34
N ALA A 95 1.47 2.41 -23.82
CA ALA A 95 0.30 2.91 -23.11
C ALA A 95 0.09 2.18 -21.77
N GLU A 96 0.19 0.85 -21.75
CA GLU A 96 0.07 0.07 -20.52
C GLU A 96 1.20 0.35 -19.53
N LEU A 97 2.44 0.49 -20.00
CA LEU A 97 3.57 0.90 -19.15
C LEU A 97 3.34 2.28 -18.52
N SER A 98 2.85 3.24 -19.31
CA SER A 98 2.54 4.59 -18.82
C SER A 98 1.46 4.56 -17.72
N LYS A 99 0.36 3.83 -17.96
CA LYS A 99 -0.70 3.63 -16.95
C LYS A 99 -0.18 2.94 -15.69
N ALA A 100 0.65 1.91 -15.85
CA ALA A 100 1.22 1.17 -14.73
C ALA A 100 2.16 2.06 -13.89
N LYS A 101 3.05 2.83 -14.51
CA LYS A 101 3.91 3.81 -13.81
C LYS A 101 3.07 4.82 -13.03
N SER A 102 2.04 5.39 -13.66
CA SER A 102 1.19 6.39 -13.02
C SER A 102 0.44 5.80 -11.82
N ARG A 103 -0.18 4.62 -11.96
CA ARG A 103 -0.88 3.93 -10.86
C ARG A 103 0.05 3.53 -9.72
N ALA A 104 1.22 2.97 -10.04
CA ALA A 104 2.21 2.60 -9.04
C ALA A 104 2.72 3.82 -8.27
N ALA A 105 3.02 4.93 -8.96
CA ALA A 105 3.45 6.17 -8.31
C ALA A 105 2.36 6.76 -7.40
N TRP A 106 1.11 6.80 -7.87
CA TRP A 106 -0.02 7.25 -7.06
C TRP A 106 -0.19 6.39 -5.80
N LEU A 107 -0.20 5.06 -5.93
CA LEU A 107 -0.32 4.16 -4.79
C LEU A 107 0.85 4.29 -3.80
N LEU A 108 2.09 4.46 -4.28
CA LEU A 108 3.24 4.66 -3.39
C LEU A 108 3.16 5.97 -2.62
N SER A 109 2.58 7.01 -3.22
CA SER A 109 2.34 8.30 -2.58
C SER A 109 1.24 8.20 -1.52
N ASP A 110 0.04 7.78 -1.93
CA ASP A 110 -1.17 7.75 -1.09
C ASP A 110 -1.14 6.67 0.00
N CYS A 111 -0.29 5.65 -0.17
CA CYS A 111 -0.05 4.59 0.80
C CYS A 111 1.39 4.58 1.31
N SER A 112 2.05 5.74 1.29
CA SER A 112 3.30 5.96 2.01
C SER A 112 3.06 5.97 3.53
N ASP A 113 4.08 5.63 4.30
CA ASP A 113 4.00 5.66 5.76
C ASP A 113 3.60 7.06 6.27
N HIS A 114 4.07 8.12 5.60
CA HIS A 114 3.68 9.49 5.92
C HIS A 114 2.17 9.72 5.72
N ALA A 115 1.63 9.38 4.54
CA ALA A 115 0.21 9.54 4.25
C ALA A 115 -0.69 8.72 5.19
N LEU A 116 -0.21 7.54 5.62
CA LEU A 116 -0.91 6.71 6.60
C LEU A 116 -0.94 7.38 7.98
N ILE A 117 0.17 7.97 8.41
CA ILE A 117 0.27 8.64 9.71
C ILE A 117 -0.52 9.95 9.75
N GLU A 118 -0.68 10.65 8.63
CA GLU A 118 -1.50 11.89 8.57
C GLU A 118 -2.93 11.69 9.07
N VAL A 119 -3.47 10.47 8.98
CA VAL A 119 -4.79 10.10 9.53
C VAL A 119 -4.89 10.38 11.04
N LEU A 120 -3.76 10.36 11.75
CA LEU A 120 -3.69 10.56 13.20
C LEU A 120 -3.51 12.04 13.59
N TYR A 121 -3.10 12.92 12.68
CA TYR A 121 -2.82 14.34 13.01
C TYR A 121 -4.02 15.11 13.59
N PRO A 122 -5.28 14.91 13.15
CA PRO A 122 -6.43 15.59 13.76
C PRO A 122 -6.65 15.28 15.24
N TYR A 123 -6.01 14.23 15.77
CA TYR A 123 -6.13 13.82 17.16
C TYR A 123 -5.09 14.47 18.08
N GLU A 124 -4.09 15.17 17.51
CA GLU A 124 -3.06 15.94 18.23
C GLU A 124 -2.31 15.16 19.34
N ASP A 125 -2.36 13.83 19.33
CA ASP A 125 -1.66 12.96 20.30
C ASP A 125 -0.31 12.50 19.72
N ARG A 126 0.74 13.19 20.14
CA ARG A 126 2.12 12.89 19.73
C ARG A 126 2.54 11.45 20.05
N TYR A 127 2.15 10.92 21.21
CA TYR A 127 2.57 9.58 21.62
C TYR A 127 1.87 8.52 20.77
N LEU A 128 0.60 8.72 20.41
CA LEU A 128 -0.11 7.85 19.47
C LEU A 128 0.58 7.82 18.10
N ILE A 129 1.00 8.98 17.58
CA ILE A 129 1.73 9.07 16.31
C ILE A 129 3.06 8.32 16.40
N GLU A 130 3.83 8.53 17.48
CA GLU A 130 5.11 7.84 17.69
C GLU A 130 4.94 6.31 17.80
N VAL A 131 3.90 5.84 18.50
CA VAL A 131 3.55 4.41 18.59
C VAL A 131 3.21 3.85 17.21
N ALA A 132 2.38 4.55 16.42
CA ALA A 132 2.01 4.10 15.08
C ALA A 132 3.21 4.06 14.11
N GLN A 133 4.07 5.07 14.15
CA GLN A 133 5.27 5.15 13.32
C GLN A 133 6.27 4.04 13.66
N ARG A 134 6.52 3.80 14.95
CA ARG A 134 7.49 2.81 15.42
C ARG A 134 7.07 1.38 15.06
N ASN A 135 5.77 1.10 15.09
CA ASN A 135 5.23 -0.25 14.97
C ASN A 135 4.52 -0.48 13.63
N MET A 136 4.82 0.31 12.60
CA MET A 136 4.09 0.28 11.32
C MET A 136 4.06 -1.12 10.70
N GLU A 137 5.20 -1.82 10.69
CA GLU A 137 5.29 -3.18 10.12
C GLU A 137 4.54 -4.21 10.97
N GLU A 138 4.66 -4.14 12.30
CA GLU A 138 3.97 -5.03 13.22
C GLU A 138 2.45 -4.85 13.12
N ILE A 139 1.97 -3.62 13.00
CA ILE A 139 0.54 -3.29 12.89
C ILE A 139 -0.07 -3.86 11.61
N LYS A 140 0.68 -4.06 10.52
CA LYS A 140 0.17 -4.71 9.29
C LYS A 140 -0.35 -6.13 9.54
N SER A 141 0.09 -6.80 10.60
CA SER A 141 -0.44 -8.12 10.99
C SER A 141 -1.95 -8.10 11.32
N LEU A 142 -2.49 -6.94 11.73
CA LEU A 142 -3.93 -6.75 11.91
C LEU A 142 -4.71 -6.95 10.61
N CYS A 143 -4.12 -6.63 9.46
CA CYS A 143 -4.75 -6.78 8.15
C CYS A 143 -5.01 -8.25 7.77
N THR A 144 -4.38 -9.19 8.48
CA THR A 144 -4.60 -10.64 8.36
C THR A 144 -5.28 -11.22 9.60
N GLY A 145 -5.85 -10.37 10.47
CA GLY A 145 -6.56 -10.79 11.67
C GLY A 145 -5.65 -11.23 12.84
N ALA A 146 -4.35 -10.96 12.78
CA ALA A 146 -3.42 -11.31 13.87
C ALA A 146 -3.24 -10.13 14.83
N THR A 147 -3.05 -10.44 16.12
CA THR A 147 -2.75 -9.41 17.13
C THR A 147 -1.27 -8.99 17.03
N PRO A 148 -0.98 -7.69 16.84
CA PRO A 148 0.38 -7.19 16.72
C PRO A 148 1.09 -7.17 18.08
N LYS A 149 2.42 -7.25 18.06
CA LYS A 149 3.25 -6.92 19.22
C LYS A 149 3.65 -5.46 19.11
N ILE A 150 3.09 -4.61 19.96
CA ILE A 150 3.32 -3.17 19.92
C ILE A 150 4.35 -2.80 20.99
N ASP A 151 5.43 -2.15 20.59
CA ASP A 151 6.33 -1.43 21.49
C ASP A 151 5.77 -0.04 21.78
N PHE A 152 5.30 0.14 23.02
CA PHE A 152 4.74 1.40 23.49
C PHE A 152 5.81 2.39 23.99
N GLY A 153 7.05 1.96 24.24
CA GLY A 153 8.09 2.82 24.81
C GLY A 153 7.62 3.56 26.06
N GLU A 154 7.70 4.89 26.03
CA GLU A 154 7.28 5.79 27.11
C GLU A 154 5.85 6.32 26.95
N ALA A 155 5.03 5.68 26.10
CA ALA A 155 3.67 6.14 25.86
C ALA A 155 2.84 6.15 27.16
N PRO A 156 2.05 7.21 27.40
CA PRO A 156 1.22 7.31 28.58
C PRO A 156 0.10 6.27 28.56
N ALA A 157 -0.43 5.95 29.75
CA ALA A 157 -1.39 4.87 29.94
C ALA A 157 -2.64 4.99 29.06
N HIS A 158 -3.14 6.22 28.81
CA HIS A 158 -4.31 6.43 27.96
C HIS A 158 -4.06 6.05 26.49
N VAL A 159 -2.83 6.21 26.00
CA VAL A 159 -2.44 5.77 24.65
C VAL A 159 -2.33 4.26 24.60
N VAL A 160 -1.67 3.65 25.58
CA VAL A 160 -1.54 2.19 25.66
C VAL A 160 -2.92 1.53 25.69
N GLU A 161 -3.78 1.97 26.59
CA GLU A 161 -5.14 1.44 26.74
C GLU A 161 -5.98 1.70 25.48
N GLY A 162 -5.92 2.92 24.94
CA GLY A 162 -6.65 3.30 23.73
C GLY A 162 -6.25 2.47 22.50
N VAL A 163 -4.96 2.29 22.27
CA VAL A 163 -4.44 1.48 21.15
C VAL A 163 -4.86 0.02 21.31
N MET A 164 -4.72 -0.57 22.51
CA MET A 164 -5.14 -1.95 22.76
C MET A 164 -6.64 -2.14 22.55
N LYS A 165 -7.47 -1.21 23.05
CA LYS A 165 -8.92 -1.20 22.81
C LYS A 165 -9.24 -1.06 21.31
N GLY A 166 -8.47 -0.25 20.59
CA GLY A 166 -8.57 -0.11 19.13
C GLY A 166 -8.24 -1.39 18.38
N VAL A 167 -7.18 -2.11 18.78
CA VAL A 167 -6.81 -3.43 18.24
C VAL A 167 -7.95 -4.42 18.42
N GLU A 168 -8.49 -4.54 19.63
CA GLU A 168 -9.61 -5.44 19.94
C GLU A 168 -10.87 -5.08 19.15
N ALA A 169 -11.19 -3.79 19.07
CA ALA A 169 -12.33 -3.28 18.30
C ALA A 169 -12.18 -3.55 16.79
N TYR A 170 -10.96 -3.44 16.25
CA TYR A 170 -10.70 -3.75 14.84
C TYR A 170 -10.85 -5.25 14.56
N LEU A 171 -10.19 -6.10 15.37
CA LEU A 171 -10.20 -7.54 15.19
C LEU A 171 -11.61 -8.14 15.39
N SER A 172 -12.36 -7.69 16.40
CA SER A 172 -13.73 -8.17 16.61
C SER A 172 -14.68 -7.89 15.44
N ARG A 173 -14.46 -6.81 14.69
CA ARG A 173 -15.24 -6.48 13.48
C ARG A 173 -14.80 -7.26 12.24
N HIS A 174 -13.56 -7.73 12.19
CA HIS A 174 -12.95 -8.32 10.99
C HIS A 174 -12.60 -9.81 11.13
N ALA A 175 -12.68 -10.40 12.33
CA ALA A 175 -12.51 -11.83 12.58
C ALA A 175 -13.74 -12.68 12.21
N GLY A 176 -14.77 -12.06 11.61
CA GLY A 176 -16.02 -12.72 11.17
C GLY A 176 -16.28 -12.66 9.67
N ALA A 177 -15.28 -12.33 8.84
CA ALA A 177 -15.38 -12.27 7.38
C ALA A 177 -14.54 -13.35 6.70
#